data_AF-A0A353TYL2-F1
#
_entry.id   AF-A0A353TYL2-F1
#
_cell.length_a   1.000
_cell.length_b   1.000
_cell.length_c   1.000
_cell.angle_alpha   90.00
_cell.angle_beta   90.00
_cell.angle_gamma   90.00
#
_symmetry.space_group_name_H-M   'P 1'
#
loop_
_entity.id
_entity.type
_entity.pdbx_description
1 polymer ?
#
loop_
_entity_poly.entity_id
_entity_poly.type
_entity_poly.pdbx_seq_one_letter_code
_entity_poly.pdbx_strand_id
1 'polypeptide(L)'
;LETLVRLHRETEGAAFTGLKAAGTTSAIVNLSDTALKDKDIDTLLSKLNNHIGSVLREKYNKVAALDKTKNDSPQKGREYVAAYVDYTHSVEAVHDILLGGAVHNH
;
A
#
# COMPACT_ATOMS: atom_id res chain seq x y z
N LEU A 1 12.43 -8.42 19.24
CA LEU A 1 11.72 -9.04 18.09
C LEU A 1 11.14 -10.39 18.46
N GLU A 2 11.93 -11.38 18.91
CA GLU A 2 11.40 -12.70 19.29
C GLU A 2 10.25 -12.65 20.30
N THR A 3 10.43 -11.94 21.42
CA THR A 3 9.39 -11.79 22.44
C THR A 3 8.10 -11.20 21.86
N LEU A 4 8.20 -10.21 20.97
CA LEU A 4 7.04 -9.60 20.30
C LEU A 4 6.31 -10.62 19.43
N VAL A 5 7.04 -11.37 18.60
CA VAL A 5 6.46 -12.38 17.71
C VAL A 5 5.82 -13.51 18.52
N ARG A 6 6.47 -13.96 19.59
CA ARG A 6 5.96 -15.00 20.48
C ARG A 6 4.63 -14.58 21.12
N LEU A 7 4.58 -13.38 21.72
CA LEU A 7 3.37 -12.84 22.33
C LEU A 7 2.23 -12.64 21.32
N HIS A 8 2.55 -12.19 20.10
CA HIS A 8 1.58 -12.08 19.02
C HIS A 8 1.01 -13.45 18.60
N ARG A 9 1.86 -14.48 18.46
CA ARG A 9 1.41 -15.85 18.17
C ARG A 9 0.54 -16.43 19.29
N GLU A 10 0.91 -16.20 20.55
CA GLU A 10 0.10 -16.60 21.71
C GLU A 10 -1.30 -15.95 21.68
N THR A 11 -1.39 -14.68 21.28
CA THR A 11 -2.68 -13.97 21.13
C THR A 11 -3.55 -14.57 20.02
N GLU A 12 -2.95 -15.13 18.98
CA GLU A 12 -3.65 -15.83 17.90
C GLU A 12 -3.99 -17.29 18.23
N GLY A 13 -3.56 -17.81 19.39
CA GLY A 13 -3.65 -19.23 19.73
C GLY A 13 -2.74 -20.14 18.88
N ALA A 14 -1.71 -19.57 18.26
CA ALA A 14 -0.76 -20.28 17.40
C ALA A 14 0.57 -20.56 18.12
N ALA A 15 1.19 -21.71 17.82
CA ALA A 15 2.50 -22.04 18.36
C ALA A 15 3.61 -21.15 17.78
N PHE A 16 4.57 -20.76 18.62
CA PHE A 16 5.79 -20.09 18.16
C PHE A 16 6.79 -21.12 17.61
N THR A 17 7.08 -21.04 16.32
CA THR A 17 8.00 -21.96 15.61
C THR A 17 9.37 -21.34 15.29
N GLY A 18 9.69 -20.22 15.93
CA GLY A 18 10.91 -19.45 15.66
C GLY A 18 10.65 -18.18 14.85
N LEU A 19 11.68 -17.36 14.68
CA LEU A 19 11.64 -16.23 13.76
C LEU A 19 11.83 -16.73 12.32
N LYS A 20 11.17 -16.05 11.37
CA LYS A 20 11.48 -16.27 9.96
C LYS A 20 12.95 -15.94 9.68
N ALA A 21 13.53 -16.58 8.67
CA ALA A 21 14.91 -16.34 8.26
C ALA A 21 15.15 -14.85 7.97
N ALA A 22 16.33 -14.35 8.34
CA ALA A 22 16.71 -12.97 8.06
C ALA A 22 16.56 -12.65 6.56
N GLY A 23 15.97 -11.49 6.25
CA GLY A 23 15.70 -11.06 4.87
C GLY A 23 14.37 -11.54 4.27
N THR A 24 13.55 -12.30 4.99
CA THR A 24 12.21 -12.72 4.51
C THR A 24 11.07 -11.80 4.97
N THR A 25 11.35 -10.88 5.88
CA THR A 25 10.41 -9.85 6.35
C THR A 25 10.26 -8.75 5.30
N SER A 26 9.03 -8.26 5.07
CA SER A 26 8.79 -7.19 4.11
C SER A 26 9.55 -5.91 4.47
N ALA A 27 9.96 -5.14 3.46
CA ALA A 27 10.77 -3.95 3.66
C ALA A 27 10.09 -2.91 4.57
N ILE A 28 8.76 -2.76 4.48
CA ILE A 28 8.02 -1.80 5.31
C ILE A 28 7.97 -2.22 6.77
N VAL A 29 7.88 -3.53 7.07
CA VAL A 29 7.92 -4.03 8.45
C VAL A 29 9.31 -3.82 9.05
N ASN A 30 10.38 -4.08 8.29
CA ASN A 30 11.74 -3.78 8.74
C ASN A 30 11.95 -2.29 9.03
N LEU A 31 11.37 -1.40 8.20
CA LEU A 31 11.41 0.05 8.43
C LEU A 31 10.61 0.44 9.68
N SER A 32 9.46 -0.18 9.93
CA SER A 32 8.68 0.01 11.15
C SER A 32 9.44 -0.43 12.41
N ASP A 33 10.08 -1.60 12.38
CA ASP A 33 10.91 -2.08 13.48
C ASP A 33 12.07 -1.13 13.76
N THR A 34 12.68 -0.58 12.70
CA THR A 34 13.76 0.42 12.80
C THR A 34 13.23 1.71 13.41
N ALA A 35 12.08 2.21 12.94
CA ALA A 35 11.45 3.43 13.47
C ALA A 35 11.14 3.31 14.97
N LEU A 36 10.63 2.15 15.42
CA LEU A 36 10.38 1.89 16.85
C LEU A 36 11.68 1.84 17.67
N LYS A 37 12.71 1.17 17.14
CA LYS A 37 14.02 1.06 17.79
C LYS A 37 14.68 2.43 17.96
N ASP A 38 14.67 3.22 16.90
CA ASP A 38 15.38 4.50 16.81
C ASP A 38 14.51 5.68 17.29
N LYS A 39 13.23 5.42 17.60
CA LYS A 39 12.19 6.40 17.98
C LYS A 39 12.00 7.50 16.92
N ASP A 40 12.11 7.13 15.65
CA ASP A 40 12.00 8.02 14.51
C ASP A 40 10.88 7.55 13.57
N ILE A 41 9.68 8.06 13.83
CA ILE A 41 8.52 7.81 12.97
C ILE A 41 8.60 8.59 11.65
N ASP A 42 9.30 9.71 11.62
CA ASP A 42 9.31 10.63 10.49
C ASP A 42 10.05 10.03 9.28
N THR A 43 11.15 9.31 9.52
CA THR A 43 11.85 8.57 8.45
C THR A 43 10.97 7.50 7.80
N LEU A 44 10.19 6.78 8.61
CA LEU A 44 9.23 5.79 8.10
C LEU A 44 8.14 6.47 7.26
N LEU A 45 7.51 7.51 7.81
CA LEU A 45 6.42 8.23 7.16
C LEU A 45 6.87 8.88 5.85
N SER A 46 8.06 9.47 5.80
CA SER A 46 8.60 10.04 4.56
C SER A 46 8.73 8.97 3.45
N LYS A 47 9.33 7.83 3.76
CA LYS A 47 9.48 6.73 2.78
C LYS A 47 8.14 6.18 2.32
N LEU A 48 7.21 5.95 3.25
CA LEU A 48 5.88 5.44 2.93
C LEU A 48 5.09 6.43 2.07
N ASN A 49 5.04 7.71 2.47
CA ASN A 49 4.33 8.75 1.74
C ASN A 49 4.91 8.97 0.34
N ASN A 50 6.23 8.94 0.19
CA ASN A 50 6.88 9.04 -1.11
C ASN A 50 6.51 7.86 -2.03
N HIS A 51 6.45 6.64 -1.49
CA HIS A 51 6.05 5.46 -2.26
C HIS A 51 4.59 5.55 -2.72
N ILE A 52 3.66 5.84 -1.80
CA ILE A 52 2.24 6.02 -2.10
C ILE A 52 2.05 7.13 -3.15
N GLY A 53 2.68 8.28 -2.92
CA GLY A 53 2.61 9.43 -3.83
C GLY A 53 3.15 9.12 -5.22
N SER A 54 4.23 8.36 -5.34
CA SER A 54 4.79 7.93 -6.63
C SER A 54 3.80 7.06 -7.41
N VAL A 55 3.23 6.05 -6.76
CA VAL A 55 2.29 5.11 -7.40
C VAL A 55 1.02 5.83 -7.86
N LEU A 56 0.41 6.66 -7.00
CA LEU A 56 -0.80 7.40 -7.35
C LEU A 56 -0.54 8.43 -8.45
N ARG A 57 0.63 9.09 -8.45
CA ARG A 57 1.02 10.04 -9.49
C ARG A 57 1.19 9.37 -10.85
N GLU A 58 1.79 8.19 -10.90
CA GLU A 58 1.94 7.43 -12.14
C GLU A 58 0.56 7.09 -12.75
N LYS A 59 -0.35 6.55 -11.93
CA LYS A 59 -1.72 6.22 -12.34
C LYS A 59 -2.47 7.48 -12.82
N TYR A 60 -2.39 8.57 -12.06
CA TYR A 60 -2.99 9.85 -12.45
C TYR A 60 -2.47 10.35 -13.80
N ASN A 61 -1.15 10.34 -14.00
CA ASN A 61 -0.54 10.80 -15.24
C ASN A 61 -1.01 9.98 -16.45
N LYS A 62 -1.19 8.66 -16.28
CA LYS A 62 -1.76 7.80 -17.32
C LYS A 62 -3.20 8.19 -17.67
N VAL A 63 -4.05 8.43 -16.67
CA VAL A 63 -5.42 8.93 -16.88
C VAL A 63 -5.41 10.25 -17.63
N ALA A 64 -4.60 11.22 -17.17
CA ALA A 64 -4.48 12.54 -17.77
C ALA A 64 -3.96 12.51 -19.22
N ALA A 65 -3.09 11.55 -19.55
CA ALA A 65 -2.62 11.36 -20.92
C ALA A 65 -3.74 10.82 -21.84
N LEU A 66 -4.50 9.82 -21.37
CA LEU A 66 -5.58 9.19 -22.14
C LEU A 66 -6.80 10.09 -22.27
N ASP A 67 -7.08 10.93 -21.28
CA ASP A 67 -8.21 11.87 -21.28
C ASP A 67 -8.24 12.76 -22.53
N LYS A 68 -7.05 13.12 -23.03
CA LYS A 68 -6.87 13.96 -24.23
C LYS A 68 -7.40 13.33 -25.53
N THR A 69 -7.50 12.00 -25.58
CA THR A 69 -7.84 11.24 -26.80
C THR A 69 -9.05 10.32 -26.61
N LYS A 70 -9.68 10.34 -25.42
CA LYS A 70 -10.73 9.37 -25.05
C LYS A 70 -11.95 9.40 -25.96
N ASN A 71 -12.20 10.51 -26.65
CA ASN A 71 -13.36 10.70 -27.54
C ASN A 71 -13.05 10.37 -29.01
N ASP A 72 -11.79 10.06 -29.35
CA ASP A 72 -11.39 9.82 -30.74
C ASP A 72 -11.97 8.51 -31.28
N SER A 73 -12.26 7.54 -30.41
CA SER A 73 -12.90 6.27 -30.76
C SER A 73 -13.44 5.55 -29.51
N PRO A 74 -14.39 4.59 -29.67
CA PRO A 74 -14.82 3.72 -28.58
C PRO A 74 -13.67 2.94 -27.91
N GLN A 75 -12.63 2.59 -28.66
CA GLN A 75 -11.44 1.89 -28.17
C GLN A 75 -10.63 2.79 -27.23
N LYS A 76 -10.37 4.04 -27.64
CA LYS A 76 -9.70 5.04 -26.79
C LYS A 76 -10.50 5.38 -25.54
N GLY A 77 -11.83 5.43 -25.67
CA GLY A 77 -12.72 5.59 -24.52
C GLY A 77 -12.54 4.45 -23.50
N ARG A 78 -12.46 3.19 -23.96
CA ARG A 78 -12.22 2.03 -23.07
C ARG A 78 -10.84 2.06 -22.40
N GLU A 79 -9.80 2.46 -23.11
CA GLU A 79 -8.46 2.65 -22.53
C GLU A 79 -8.48 3.67 -21.39
N TYR A 80 -9.14 4.82 -21.62
CA TYR A 80 -9.32 5.84 -20.59
C TYR A 80 -10.10 5.30 -19.37
N VAL A 81 -11.24 4.64 -19.59
CA VAL A 81 -12.06 4.10 -18.49
C VAL A 81 -11.26 3.09 -17.65
N ALA A 82 -10.51 2.20 -18.29
CA ALA A 82 -9.68 1.22 -17.56
C ALA A 82 -8.62 1.90 -16.68
N ALA A 83 -7.94 2.93 -17.21
CA ALA A 83 -6.97 3.69 -16.43
C ALA A 83 -7.63 4.50 -15.30
N TYR A 84 -8.80 5.09 -15.58
CA TYR A 84 -9.56 5.89 -14.62
C TYR A 84 -9.97 5.04 -13.42
N VAL A 85 -10.58 3.87 -13.67
CA VAL A 85 -11.02 2.94 -12.62
C VAL A 85 -9.84 2.45 -11.77
N ASP A 86 -8.73 2.07 -12.42
CA ASP A 86 -7.52 1.65 -11.71
C ASP A 86 -6.95 2.76 -10.79
N TYR A 87 -6.93 4.00 -11.28
CA TYR A 87 -6.52 5.15 -10.48
C TYR A 87 -7.48 5.41 -9.30
N THR A 88 -8.79 5.49 -9.54
CA THR A 88 -9.75 5.83 -8.49
C THR A 88 -9.85 4.76 -7.42
N HIS A 89 -9.87 3.47 -7.80
CA HIS A 89 -9.86 2.37 -6.82
C HIS A 89 -8.56 2.37 -5.99
N SER A 90 -7.42 2.75 -6.58
CA SER A 90 -6.17 2.87 -5.82
C SER A 90 -6.24 4.00 -4.78
N VAL A 91 -6.85 5.14 -5.12
CA VAL A 91 -7.04 6.26 -4.19
C VAL A 91 -8.02 5.90 -3.08
N GLU A 92 -9.15 5.29 -3.43
CA GLU A 92 -10.17 4.80 -2.50
C GLU A 92 -9.58 3.79 -1.52
N ALA A 93 -8.85 2.78 -2.01
CA ALA A 93 -8.22 1.78 -1.15
C ALA A 93 -7.26 2.41 -0.12
N VAL A 94 -6.45 3.41 -0.52
CA VAL A 94 -5.57 4.13 0.41
C VAL A 94 -6.38 4.91 1.43
N HIS A 95 -7.42 5.62 1.01
CA HIS A 95 -8.30 6.39 1.88
C HIS A 95 -9.00 5.51 2.93
N ASP A 96 -9.55 4.37 2.50
CA ASP A 96 -10.33 3.48 3.36
C ASP A 96 -9.46 2.80 4.42
N ILE A 97 -8.25 2.39 4.06
CA ILE A 97 -7.25 1.88 5.00
C ILE A 97 -6.96 2.90 6.11
N LEU A 98 -6.92 4.19 5.78
CA LEU A 98 -6.63 5.26 6.74
C LEU A 98 -7.83 5.63 7.63
N LEU A 99 -9.06 5.49 7.13
CA LEU A 99 -10.28 5.71 7.93
C LEU A 99 -10.59 4.55 8.90
N GLY A 100 -9.86 3.44 8.83
CA GLY A 100 -10.12 2.25 9.64
C GLY A 100 -11.27 1.38 9.11
N GLY A 101 -11.62 1.54 7.83
CA GLY A 101 -12.71 0.80 7.18
C GLY A 101 -12.29 -0.60 6.77
N ALA A 102 -13.00 -1.59 7.29
CA ALA A 102 -13.02 -2.94 6.75
C ALA A 102 -13.40 -2.88 5.26
N VAL A 103 -12.64 -3.63 4.45
CA VAL A 103 -12.81 -3.83 3.01
C VAL A 103 -14.28 -4.17 2.68
N HIS A 104 -14.98 -3.28 1.99
CA HIS A 104 -16.16 -3.66 1.23
C HIS A 104 -15.69 -4.16 -0.15
N ASN A 105 -15.61 -5.48 -0.30
CA ASN A 105 -15.51 -6.12 -1.60
C ASN A 105 -16.78 -5.80 -2.40
N HIS A 106 -16.63 -5.24 -3.59
CA HIS A 106 -17.65 -5.18 -4.64
C HIS A 106 -17.14 -5.87 -5.90
#